data_AF-A0AAW9KEP9-F1
#
_entry.id   AF-A0AAW9KEP9-F1
#
_cell.length_a   1.000
_cell.length_b   1.000
_cell.length_c   1.000
_cell.angle_alpha   90.00
_cell.angle_beta   90.00
_cell.angle_gamma   90.00
#
_symmetry.space_group_name_H-M   'P 1'
#
loop_
_entity.id
_entity.type
_entity.pdbx_description
1 polymer ?
#
loop_
_entity_poly.entity_id
_entity_poly.type
_entity_poly.pdbx_seq_one_letter_code
_entity_poly.pdbx_strand_id
1 'polypeptide(L)'
;VPGFDINVSKENFINFVNKSGLVIAGQTQNIVPADKKLYALRDVTATIDSISLIAASIMSKKIASGSDAILLDVKYGDGAFMKTKEDAEKLADAMVSIGKGLNRNTSAAITLNGEPLGHAIGNALEIQEVIEVLSDKGPEDLRELCLRLGAQMLKLSNVEE
;
A
#
# COMPACT_ATOMS: atom_id res chain seq x y z
N VAL A 1 -12.99 -8.39 13.19
CA VAL A 1 -13.98 -7.35 13.53
C VAL A 1 -15.36 -7.86 13.14
N PRO A 2 -16.24 -8.19 14.10
CA PRO A 2 -17.57 -8.71 13.79
C PRO A 2 -18.36 -7.74 12.90
N GLY A 3 -18.93 -8.25 11.79
CA GLY A 3 -19.77 -7.46 10.89
C GLY A 3 -19.03 -6.56 9.88
N PHE A 4 -17.70 -6.57 9.84
CA PHE A 4 -16.94 -5.83 8.82
C PHE A 4 -17.00 -6.55 7.46
N ASP A 5 -17.46 -5.86 6.42
CA ASP A 5 -17.53 -6.37 5.05
C ASP A 5 -16.66 -5.52 4.11
N ILE A 6 -15.78 -6.18 3.37
CA ILE A 6 -14.87 -5.55 2.40
C ILE A 6 -15.52 -5.38 1.02
N ASN A 7 -16.69 -5.99 0.78
CA ASN A 7 -17.40 -5.91 -0.49
C ASN A 7 -18.23 -4.63 -0.55
N VAL A 8 -17.57 -3.52 -0.91
CA VAL A 8 -18.20 -2.21 -0.97
C VAL A 8 -18.58 -1.88 -2.41
N SER A 9 -19.85 -1.53 -2.64
CA SER A 9 -20.31 -1.01 -3.94
C SER A 9 -19.65 0.34 -4.24
N LYS A 10 -19.55 0.72 -5.53
CA LYS A 10 -18.97 2.02 -5.91
C LYS A 10 -19.69 3.21 -5.23
N GLU A 11 -21.01 3.14 -5.13
CA GLU A 11 -21.83 4.17 -4.48
C GLU A 11 -21.53 4.27 -2.99
N ASN A 12 -21.48 3.13 -2.28
CA ASN A 12 -21.13 3.10 -0.87
C ASN A 12 -19.69 3.54 -0.63
N PHE A 13 -18.76 3.23 -1.52
CA PHE A 13 -17.37 3.68 -1.44
C PHE A 13 -17.30 5.22 -1.40
N ILE A 14 -17.98 5.89 -2.36
CA ILE A 14 -18.03 7.36 -2.42
C ILE A 14 -18.71 7.93 -1.18
N ASN A 15 -19.85 7.34 -0.78
CA ASN A 15 -20.59 7.78 0.40
C ASN A 15 -19.75 7.67 1.68
N PHE A 16 -19.03 6.56 1.88
CA PHE A 16 -18.16 6.37 3.03
C PHE A 16 -17.01 7.37 3.03
N VAL A 17 -16.32 7.58 1.90
CA VAL A 17 -15.26 8.61 1.83
C VAL A 17 -15.81 9.99 2.17
N ASN A 18 -16.96 10.40 1.64
CA ASN A 18 -17.55 11.70 1.92
C ASN A 18 -18.01 11.86 3.39
N LYS A 19 -18.37 10.75 4.06
CA LYS A 19 -18.89 10.78 5.43
C LYS A 19 -17.80 10.63 6.50
N SER A 20 -16.84 9.73 6.29
CA SER A 20 -15.81 9.39 7.29
C SER A 20 -14.39 9.78 6.88
N GLY A 21 -14.17 10.28 5.67
CA GLY A 21 -12.83 10.63 5.16
C GLY A 21 -11.93 9.43 4.85
N LEU A 22 -12.40 8.20 5.10
CA LEU A 22 -11.64 6.96 4.94
C LEU A 22 -12.57 5.81 4.54
N VAL A 23 -12.08 4.96 3.64
CA VAL A 23 -12.67 3.66 3.33
C VAL A 23 -11.57 2.64 3.07
N ILE A 24 -11.75 1.42 3.59
CA ILE A 24 -10.94 0.26 3.27
C ILE A 24 -11.87 -0.76 2.62
N ALA A 25 -11.64 -1.07 1.35
CA ALA A 25 -12.47 -1.98 0.57
C ALA A 25 -11.60 -3.03 -0.14
N GLY A 26 -12.18 -4.20 -0.39
CA GLY A 26 -11.57 -5.22 -1.21
C GLY A 26 -11.44 -4.78 -2.67
N GLN A 27 -10.51 -5.39 -3.40
CA GLN A 27 -10.40 -5.15 -4.85
C GLN A 27 -11.63 -5.70 -5.56
N THR A 28 -12.37 -4.84 -6.26
CA THR A 28 -13.50 -5.30 -7.09
C THR A 28 -12.99 -6.10 -8.29
N GLN A 29 -13.73 -7.13 -8.71
CA GLN A 29 -13.26 -8.08 -9.72
C GLN A 29 -12.97 -7.47 -11.11
N ASN A 30 -13.49 -6.26 -11.38
CA ASN A 30 -13.41 -5.61 -12.68
C ASN A 30 -12.34 -4.52 -12.76
N ILE A 31 -11.60 -4.24 -11.68
CA ILE A 31 -10.47 -3.30 -11.73
C ILE A 31 -9.25 -4.07 -12.24
N VAL A 32 -8.64 -3.57 -13.32
CA VAL A 32 -7.44 -4.11 -13.99
C VAL A 32 -7.47 -5.62 -14.36
N PRO A 33 -8.43 -6.06 -15.20
CA PRO A 33 -8.60 -7.48 -15.53
C PRO A 33 -7.37 -8.12 -16.21
N ALA A 34 -6.59 -7.32 -16.95
CA ALA A 34 -5.34 -7.77 -17.58
C ALA A 34 -4.25 -8.08 -16.54
N ASP A 35 -4.07 -7.19 -15.55
CA ASP A 35 -3.11 -7.40 -14.47
C ASP A 35 -3.43 -8.66 -13.66
N LYS A 36 -4.71 -8.88 -13.33
CA LYS A 36 -5.15 -10.08 -12.61
C LYS A 36 -4.75 -11.37 -13.33
N LYS A 37 -4.99 -11.45 -14.65
CA LYS A 37 -4.59 -12.62 -15.46
C LYS A 37 -3.08 -12.77 -15.54
N LEU A 38 -2.36 -11.67 -15.77
CA LEU A 38 -0.91 -11.68 -15.88
C LEU A 38 -0.23 -12.05 -14.57
N TYR A 39 -0.73 -11.56 -13.43
CA TYR A 39 -0.23 -11.90 -12.11
C TYR A 39 -0.42 -13.39 -11.81
N ALA A 40 -1.60 -13.94 -12.08
CA ALA A 40 -1.86 -15.38 -11.92
C ALA A 40 -0.92 -16.24 -12.78
N LEU A 41 -0.59 -15.80 -14.00
CA LEU A 41 0.38 -16.48 -14.85
C LEU A 41 1.80 -16.39 -14.27
N ARG A 42 2.20 -15.22 -13.76
CA ARG A 42 3.53 -15.00 -13.18
C ARG A 42 3.77 -15.88 -11.96
N ASP A 43 2.74 -16.06 -11.14
CA ASP A 43 2.78 -16.87 -9.92
C ASP A 43 3.16 -18.33 -10.19
N VAL A 44 2.69 -18.89 -11.31
CA VAL A 44 2.95 -20.28 -11.70
C VAL A 44 4.08 -20.45 -12.71
N THR A 45 4.77 -19.37 -13.08
CA THR A 45 5.86 -19.40 -14.09
C THR A 45 7.21 -18.87 -13.57
N ALA A 46 7.32 -18.60 -12.27
CA ALA A 46 8.52 -18.03 -11.66
C ALA A 46 8.98 -16.71 -12.32
N THR A 47 8.03 -15.87 -12.75
CA THR A 47 8.30 -14.55 -13.36
C THR A 47 7.79 -13.38 -12.49
N ILE A 48 7.68 -13.61 -11.19
CA ILE A 48 7.22 -12.58 -10.24
C ILE A 48 8.29 -11.51 -10.05
N ASP A 49 9.58 -11.87 -10.04
CA ASP A 49 10.76 -11.06 -9.67
C ASP A 49 11.21 -10.00 -10.67
N SER A 50 10.45 -9.78 -11.73
CA SER A 50 10.68 -8.65 -12.64
C SER A 50 10.18 -7.33 -12.04
N ILE A 51 11.10 -6.41 -11.74
CA ILE A 51 10.81 -5.04 -11.27
C ILE A 51 9.75 -4.35 -12.14
N SER A 52 9.89 -4.41 -13.46
CA SER A 52 8.96 -3.77 -14.40
C SER A 52 7.53 -4.34 -14.28
N LEU A 53 7.39 -5.65 -14.12
CA LEU A 53 6.08 -6.30 -13.97
C LEU A 53 5.47 -6.05 -12.59
N ILE A 54 6.29 -5.94 -11.54
CA ILE A 54 5.83 -5.57 -10.20
C ILE A 54 5.32 -4.13 -10.21
N ALA A 55 6.11 -3.20 -10.73
CA ALA A 55 5.77 -1.78 -10.80
C ALA A 55 4.48 -1.56 -11.61
N ALA A 56 4.39 -2.15 -12.81
CA ALA A 56 3.19 -2.06 -13.64
C ALA A 56 1.96 -2.66 -12.95
N SER A 57 2.12 -3.81 -12.27
CA SER A 57 1.03 -4.45 -11.55
C SER A 57 0.51 -3.58 -10.41
N ILE A 58 1.38 -3.10 -9.51
CA ILE A 58 0.98 -2.27 -8.37
C ILE A 58 0.37 -0.96 -8.85
N MET A 59 1.04 -0.25 -9.76
CA MET A 59 0.62 1.08 -10.19
C MET A 59 -0.66 1.08 -11.01
N SER A 60 -0.89 0.07 -11.86
CA SER A 60 -2.14 -0.03 -12.63
C SER A 60 -3.37 -0.05 -11.71
N LYS A 61 -3.31 -0.76 -10.58
CA LYS A 61 -4.38 -0.81 -9.57
C LYS A 61 -4.62 0.53 -8.90
N LYS A 62 -3.54 1.21 -8.48
CA LYS A 62 -3.62 2.51 -7.79
C LYS A 62 -4.18 3.59 -8.71
N ILE A 63 -3.73 3.61 -9.96
CA ILE A 63 -4.20 4.58 -10.97
C ILE A 63 -5.66 4.30 -11.36
N ALA A 64 -6.03 3.04 -11.57
CA ALA A 64 -7.41 2.67 -11.90
C ALA A 64 -8.40 2.98 -10.76
N SER A 65 -7.92 3.00 -9.51
CA SER A 65 -8.73 3.39 -8.34
C SER A 65 -8.96 4.90 -8.25
N GLY A 66 -8.27 5.71 -9.07
CA GLY A 66 -8.51 7.15 -9.20
C GLY A 66 -7.78 8.04 -8.19
N SER A 67 -6.82 7.52 -7.43
CA SER A 67 -6.06 8.31 -6.45
C SER A 67 -5.27 9.46 -7.11
N ASP A 68 -5.40 10.67 -6.57
CA ASP A 68 -4.65 11.84 -7.04
C ASP A 68 -3.21 11.86 -6.52
N ALA A 69 -3.03 11.42 -5.26
CA ALA A 69 -1.75 11.23 -4.61
C ALA A 69 -1.55 9.77 -4.20
N ILE A 70 -0.32 9.27 -4.34
CA ILE A 70 0.04 7.87 -4.04
C ILE A 70 1.35 7.87 -3.25
N LEU A 71 1.31 7.36 -2.02
CA LEU A 71 2.51 7.03 -1.25
C LEU A 71 2.73 5.51 -1.31
N LEU A 72 3.95 5.10 -1.64
CA LEU A 72 4.36 3.70 -1.74
C LEU A 72 5.30 3.36 -0.59
N ASP A 73 4.99 2.33 0.19
CA ASP A 73 5.92 1.77 1.18
C ASP A 73 6.67 0.59 0.54
N VAL A 74 7.90 0.83 0.11
CA VAL A 74 8.73 -0.16 -0.60
C VAL A 74 9.66 -0.82 0.40
N LYS A 75 9.30 -2.06 0.77
CA LYS A 75 10.05 -2.87 1.73
C LYS A 75 11.32 -3.46 1.10
N TYR A 76 12.41 -3.49 1.85
CA TYR A 76 13.61 -4.29 1.54
C TYR A 76 14.05 -5.15 2.72
N GLY A 77 14.77 -6.25 2.47
CA GLY A 77 15.29 -7.16 3.50
C GLY A 77 14.76 -8.59 3.37
N ASP A 78 15.07 -9.43 4.36
CA ASP A 78 14.82 -10.87 4.28
C ASP A 78 13.34 -11.23 4.17
N GLY A 79 12.46 -10.49 4.85
CA GLY A 79 11.01 -10.64 4.76
C GLY A 79 10.38 -9.91 3.56
N ALA A 80 11.15 -9.14 2.79
CA ALA A 80 10.64 -8.37 1.66
C ALA A 80 10.84 -9.09 0.32
N PHE A 81 10.10 -8.60 -0.67
CA PHE A 81 10.28 -9.03 -2.06
C PHE A 81 11.64 -8.56 -2.62
N MET A 82 12.03 -7.33 -2.30
CA MET A 82 13.35 -6.79 -2.64
C MET A 82 14.32 -7.12 -1.51
N LYS A 83 15.42 -7.83 -1.79
CA LYS A 83 16.37 -8.23 -0.75
C LYS A 83 17.35 -7.11 -0.40
N THR A 84 17.77 -6.35 -1.40
CA THR A 84 18.69 -5.24 -1.21
C THR A 84 17.95 -3.90 -1.21
N LYS A 85 18.54 -2.92 -0.53
CA LYS A 85 18.04 -1.54 -0.57
C LYS A 85 18.08 -0.97 -2.00
N GLU A 86 19.12 -1.31 -2.76
CA GLU A 86 19.29 -0.85 -4.14
C GLU A 86 18.16 -1.35 -5.06
N ASP A 87 17.74 -2.61 -4.92
CA ASP A 87 16.63 -3.13 -5.72
C ASP A 87 15.29 -2.48 -5.33
N ALA A 88 15.09 -2.18 -4.04
CA ALA A 88 13.95 -1.41 -3.58
C ALA A 88 13.96 0.03 -4.11
N GLU A 89 15.13 0.68 -4.18
CA GLU A 89 15.30 2.00 -4.81
C GLU A 89 14.91 1.95 -6.30
N LYS A 90 15.39 0.95 -7.05
CA LYS A 90 15.01 0.75 -8.46
C LYS A 90 13.51 0.54 -8.64
N LEU A 91 12.88 -0.26 -7.77
CA LEU A 91 11.43 -0.49 -7.81
C LEU A 91 10.65 0.79 -7.46
N ALA A 92 11.07 1.52 -6.43
CA ALA A 92 10.50 2.79 -6.04
C ALA A 92 10.55 3.81 -7.18
N ASP A 93 11.72 3.97 -7.81
CA ASP A 93 11.94 4.89 -8.93
C ASP A 93 11.05 4.53 -10.14
N ALA A 94 10.94 3.24 -10.46
CA ALA A 94 10.07 2.78 -11.54
C ALA A 94 8.59 3.13 -11.25
N MET A 95 8.10 2.87 -10.04
CA MET A 95 6.71 3.16 -9.68
C MET A 95 6.42 4.66 -9.60
N VAL A 96 7.33 5.45 -9.03
CA VAL A 96 7.21 6.92 -8.99
C VAL A 96 7.22 7.50 -10.41
N SER A 97 8.07 6.98 -11.30
CA SER A 97 8.12 7.41 -12.70
C SER A 97 6.82 7.11 -13.45
N ILE A 98 6.22 5.92 -13.25
CA ILE A 98 4.91 5.58 -13.81
C ILE A 98 3.83 6.54 -13.31
N GLY A 99 3.79 6.78 -11.99
CA GLY A 99 2.81 7.67 -11.38
C GLY A 99 2.89 9.10 -11.94
N LYS A 100 4.11 9.66 -11.98
CA LYS A 100 4.38 10.99 -12.56
C LYS A 100 4.02 11.05 -14.05
N GLY A 101 4.38 10.04 -14.82
CA GLY A 101 4.05 9.94 -16.25
C GLY A 101 2.53 9.88 -16.52
N LEU A 102 1.73 9.53 -15.52
CA LEU A 102 0.26 9.50 -15.57
C LEU A 102 -0.38 10.60 -14.71
N ASN A 103 0.36 11.68 -14.44
CA ASN A 103 -0.06 12.87 -13.71
C ASN A 103 -0.60 12.59 -12.29
N ARG A 104 -0.03 11.60 -11.59
CA ARG A 104 -0.33 11.30 -10.19
C ARG A 104 0.81 11.76 -9.28
N ASN A 105 0.49 12.48 -8.21
CA ASN A 105 1.49 12.92 -7.24
C ASN A 105 1.99 11.71 -6.44
N THR A 106 3.12 11.13 -6.88
CA THR A 106 3.59 9.83 -6.39
C THR A 106 4.93 9.98 -5.68
N SER A 107 5.03 9.40 -4.49
CA SER A 107 6.28 9.28 -3.73
C SER A 107 6.42 7.89 -3.15
N ALA A 108 7.63 7.54 -2.75
CA ALA A 108 7.95 6.26 -2.14
C ALA A 108 8.79 6.46 -0.88
N ALA A 109 8.49 5.68 0.16
CA ALA A 109 9.32 5.49 1.33
C ALA A 109 9.98 4.11 1.24
N ILE A 110 11.29 4.06 1.46
CA ILE A 110 12.04 2.79 1.44
C ILE A 110 12.28 2.38 2.88
N THR A 111 11.72 1.24 3.28
CA THR A 111 11.69 0.82 4.67
C THR A 111 12.21 -0.61 4.84
N LEU A 112 12.95 -0.84 5.93
CA LEU A 112 13.53 -2.14 6.22
C LEU A 112 12.45 -3.12 6.72
N ASN A 113 12.52 -4.36 6.26
CA ASN A 113 11.71 -5.49 6.68
C ASN A 113 12.62 -6.68 7.03
N GLY A 114 13.57 -6.43 7.91
CA GLY A 114 14.51 -7.43 8.43
C GLY A 114 13.90 -8.26 9.56
N GLU A 115 12.91 -7.71 10.25
CA GLU A 115 12.12 -8.36 11.28
C GLU A 115 10.65 -7.96 11.11
N PRO A 116 9.69 -8.73 11.67
CA PRO A 116 8.29 -8.34 11.69
C PRO A 116 8.11 -6.97 12.35
N LEU A 117 7.28 -6.12 11.75
CA LEU A 117 6.92 -4.82 12.31
C LEU A 117 5.90 -5.02 13.45
N GLY A 118 6.12 -4.36 14.59
CA GLY A 118 5.32 -4.53 15.79
C GLY A 118 5.59 -5.86 16.50
N HIS A 119 4.68 -6.30 17.36
CA HIS A 119 4.81 -7.54 18.13
C HIS A 119 3.85 -8.64 17.68
N ALA A 120 2.76 -8.28 16.99
CA ALA A 120 1.71 -9.19 16.58
C ALA A 120 1.83 -9.63 15.11
N ILE A 121 1.67 -10.92 14.85
CA ILE A 121 1.55 -11.48 13.49
C ILE A 121 0.28 -12.33 13.45
N GLY A 122 -0.67 -11.99 12.58
CA GLY A 122 -1.93 -12.71 12.45
C GLY A 122 -3.08 -11.88 11.90
N ASN A 123 -4.28 -12.05 12.47
CA ASN A 123 -5.46 -11.28 12.05
C ASN A 123 -6.03 -10.49 13.23
N ALA A 124 -6.65 -11.18 14.19
CA ALA A 124 -7.23 -10.54 15.36
C ALA A 124 -6.17 -9.89 16.27
N LEU A 125 -4.99 -10.51 16.37
CA LEU A 125 -3.86 -10.00 17.15
C LEU A 125 -3.34 -8.68 16.56
N GLU A 126 -3.20 -8.58 15.23
CA GLU A 126 -2.79 -7.33 14.57
C GLU A 126 -3.84 -6.22 14.76
N ILE A 127 -5.13 -6.56 14.71
CA ILE A 127 -6.20 -5.58 15.01
C ILE A 127 -6.12 -5.09 16.46
N GLN A 128 -5.80 -5.97 17.42
CA GLN A 128 -5.61 -5.56 18.81
C GLN A 128 -4.41 -4.60 18.93
N GLU A 129 -3.28 -4.92 18.29
CA GLU A 129 -2.09 -4.08 18.31
C GLU A 129 -2.32 -2.71 17.66
N VAL A 130 -3.10 -2.64 16.57
CA VAL A 130 -3.52 -1.36 15.97
C VAL A 130 -4.32 -0.51 16.96
N ILE A 131 -5.23 -1.11 17.74
CA ILE A 131 -6.00 -0.38 18.78
C ILE A 131 -5.06 0.14 19.87
N GLU A 132 -4.06 -0.64 20.26
CA GLU A 132 -3.04 -0.24 21.24
C GLU A 132 -2.20 0.93 20.73
N VAL A 133 -1.72 0.89 19.48
CA VAL A 133 -0.99 2.01 18.85
C VAL A 133 -1.84 3.28 18.80
N LEU A 134 -3.10 3.17 18.36
CA LEU A 134 -4.02 4.32 18.32
C LEU A 134 -4.40 4.87 19.70
N SER A 135 -4.14 4.10 20.76
CA SER A 135 -4.34 4.50 22.16
C SER A 135 -3.05 4.91 22.87
N ASP A 136 -1.98 5.18 22.11
CA ASP A 136 -0.62 5.51 22.60
C ASP A 136 -0.02 4.44 23.55
N LYS A 137 -0.31 3.16 23.30
CA LYS A 137 0.15 2.02 24.13
C LYS A 137 0.76 0.87 23.33
N GLY A 138 0.91 1.00 22.01
CA GLY A 138 1.42 -0.03 21.13
C GLY A 138 2.93 0.05 20.88
N PRO A 139 3.46 -0.81 19.99
CA PRO A 139 4.88 -0.83 19.62
C PRO A 139 5.32 0.51 18.98
N GLU A 140 6.48 1.01 19.39
CA GLU A 140 6.97 2.32 18.93
C GLU A 140 7.43 2.28 17.47
N ASP A 141 7.95 1.15 16.98
CA ASP A 141 8.39 0.97 15.60
C ASP A 141 7.22 1.08 14.60
N LEU A 142 6.09 0.43 14.90
CA LEU A 142 4.85 0.54 14.13
C LEU A 142 4.30 1.97 14.17
N ARG A 143 4.26 2.57 15.36
CA ARG A 143 3.80 3.96 15.54
C ARG A 143 4.66 4.96 14.75
N GLU A 144 5.98 4.85 14.86
CA GLU A 144 6.94 5.72 14.17
C GLU A 144 6.78 5.59 12.65
N LEU A 145 6.66 4.37 12.13
CA LEU A 145 6.43 4.15 10.71
C LEU A 145 5.11 4.81 10.25
N CYS A 146 4.02 4.61 10.98
CA CYS A 146 2.73 5.22 10.67
C CYS A 146 2.81 6.75 10.66
N LEU A 147 3.48 7.37 11.64
CA LEU A 147 3.66 8.82 11.69
C LEU A 147 4.49 9.34 10.52
N ARG A 148 5.59 8.66 10.19
CA ARG A 148 6.45 9.03 9.05
C ARG A 148 5.69 8.95 7.72
N LEU A 149 4.94 7.87 7.48
CA LEU A 149 4.14 7.71 6.27
C LEU A 149 2.97 8.71 6.24
N GLY A 150 2.29 8.93 7.37
CA GLY A 150 1.21 9.91 7.49
C GLY A 150 1.67 11.33 7.16
N ALA A 151 2.83 11.75 7.69
CA ALA A 151 3.41 13.05 7.38
C ALA A 151 3.70 13.22 5.88
N GLN A 152 4.21 12.17 5.22
CA GLN A 152 4.42 12.20 3.77
C GLN A 152 3.10 12.25 3.00
N MET A 153 2.06 11.54 3.45
CA MET A 153 0.73 11.62 2.84
C MET A 153 0.15 13.04 2.90
N LEU A 154 0.26 13.72 4.05
CA LEU A 154 -0.20 15.11 4.23
C LEU A 154 0.50 16.06 3.27
N LYS A 155 1.83 15.94 3.14
CA LYS A 155 2.63 16.71 2.20
C LYS A 155 2.22 16.46 0.76
N LEU A 156 1.93 15.22 0.38
CA LEU A 156 1.49 14.87 -0.97
C LEU A 156 0.08 15.37 -1.30
N SER A 157 -0.80 15.44 -0.32
CA SER A 157 -2.17 15.93 -0.49
C SER A 157 -2.27 17.45 -0.51
N ASN A 158 -1.14 18.18 -0.41
CA ASN A 158 -1.09 19.64 -0.27
C ASN A 158 -2.01 20.13 0.86
N VAL A 159 -2.09 19.35 1.94
CA VAL A 159 -2.76 19.76 3.18
C VAL A 159 -1.65 20.35 4.06
N GLU A 160 -1.05 21.43 3.59
CA GLU A 160 -0.21 22.32 4.40
C GLU A 160 -1.04 23.59 4.68
N GLU A 161 -0.84 24.15 5.88
CA GLU A 161 -1.56 25.31 6.46
C GLU A 161 -1.71 26.52 5.53
#